data_AF-A0A8T4JGC6-F1
#
_entry.id   AF-A0A8T4JGC6-F1
#
_cell.length_a   1.000
_cell.length_b   1.000
_cell.length_c   1.000
_cell.angle_alpha   90.00
_cell.angle_beta   90.00
_cell.angle_gamma   90.00
#
_symmetry.space_group_name_H-M   'P 1'
#
loop_
_entity.id
_entity.type
_entity.pdbx_description
1 polymer ?
#
loop_
_entity_poly.entity_id
_entity_poly.type
_entity_poly.pdbx_seq_one_letter_code
_entity_poly.pdbx_strand_id
1 'polypeptide(L)'
;MTNAFELLYTTVSELAVSRFKDPTDIQKLVIPKVLNNKNLLVIAGTGVGKTESSMLPLFSKLVEKKCKPISLLYITPMKSLNRDMFDRLVWWCNKLDLDISLRHGDTSPRERSLQAEYPPHILITTPEQIQGMITGKRMREHLKNIKFIVIDELHELTNKRGVQLTLGLQRLKRLCGEPQMVCLSATVGSPKETAKFIFGEEPHEIVKTISEKDIDIKVEYPTPTTADKVLAEKIFIGDTVAARIRRILEIIHESKSVLTFTNTRSAAEVLSSRLRLVDKELLHEVHHSSLSKDVRTEAESKFKEEVLKTLICTSSLELGIDIGSIDVVIQYSSPRQASKLIQRIGRSGHSLGKTSKGYIISYD
;
A
#
# COMPACT_ATOMS: atom_id res chain seq x y z
N MET A 1 -15.59 28.86 5.39
CA MET A 1 -14.56 28.12 4.64
C MET A 1 -15.28 27.23 3.66
N THR A 2 -15.05 27.39 2.35
CA THR A 2 -15.67 26.56 1.31
C THR A 2 -15.32 25.10 1.54
N ASN A 3 -16.29 24.20 1.48
CA ASN A 3 -16.06 22.78 1.66
C ASN A 3 -15.18 22.29 0.48
N ALA A 4 -14.12 21.53 0.76
CA ALA A 4 -13.19 21.10 -0.28
C ALA A 4 -13.86 20.25 -1.38
N PHE A 5 -14.94 19.53 -1.04
CA PHE A 5 -15.73 18.79 -2.03
C PHE A 5 -16.55 19.70 -2.94
N GLU A 6 -16.93 20.91 -2.53
CA GLU A 6 -17.65 21.88 -3.39
C GLU A 6 -16.77 22.42 -4.52
N LEU A 7 -15.44 22.27 -4.42
CA LEU A 7 -14.51 22.66 -5.48
C LEU A 7 -14.43 21.63 -6.61
N LEU A 8 -14.98 20.43 -6.41
CA LEU A 8 -14.95 19.34 -7.37
C LEU A 8 -16.00 19.55 -8.46
N TYR A 9 -15.82 18.89 -9.60
CA TYR A 9 -16.84 18.87 -10.65
C TYR A 9 -18.14 18.26 -10.09
N THR A 10 -19.30 18.79 -10.49
CA THR A 10 -20.60 18.55 -9.83
C THR A 10 -20.86 17.07 -9.54
N THR A 11 -20.69 16.20 -10.54
CA THR A 11 -20.93 14.74 -10.37
C THR A 11 -19.95 14.08 -9.40
N VAL A 12 -18.69 14.52 -9.37
CA VAL A 12 -17.68 14.02 -8.44
C VAL A 12 -17.94 14.52 -7.02
N SER A 13 -18.38 15.78 -6.89
CA SER A 13 -18.77 16.40 -5.62
C SER A 13 -19.91 15.64 -4.96
N GLU A 14 -21.00 15.40 -5.71
CA GLU A 14 -22.17 14.66 -5.24
C GLU A 14 -21.81 13.25 -4.74
N LEU A 15 -20.97 12.52 -5.51
CA LEU A 15 -20.50 11.19 -5.13
C LEU A 15 -19.60 11.23 -3.88
N ALA A 16 -18.74 12.25 -3.75
CA ALA A 16 -17.86 12.43 -2.59
C ALA A 16 -18.66 12.71 -1.31
N VAL A 17 -19.62 13.63 -1.37
CA VAL A 17 -20.52 13.96 -0.26
C VAL A 17 -21.36 12.74 0.13
N SER A 18 -21.92 12.01 -0.84
CA SER A 18 -22.67 10.78 -0.59
C SER A 18 -21.85 9.71 0.11
N ARG A 19 -20.57 9.53 -0.27
CA ARG A 19 -19.73 8.45 0.25
C ARG A 19 -19.04 8.78 1.58
N PHE A 20 -18.61 10.02 1.79
CA PHE A 20 -17.77 10.42 2.93
C PHE A 20 -18.39 11.45 3.87
N LYS A 21 -19.49 12.10 3.48
CA LYS A 21 -20.12 13.26 4.14
C LYS A 21 -19.24 14.51 4.13
N ASP A 22 -18.07 14.47 4.77
CA ASP A 22 -17.16 15.60 4.94
C ASP A 22 -15.72 15.26 4.52
N PRO A 23 -14.96 16.25 4.00
CA PRO A 23 -13.56 16.02 3.65
C PRO A 23 -12.68 15.91 4.90
N THR A 24 -11.70 15.01 4.84
CA THR A 24 -10.63 14.95 5.86
C THR A 24 -9.70 16.15 5.75
N ASP A 25 -8.90 16.44 6.79
CA ASP A 25 -8.02 17.61 6.77
C ASP A 25 -6.96 17.55 5.65
N ILE A 26 -6.47 16.35 5.34
CA ILE A 26 -5.57 16.18 4.18
C ILE A 26 -6.31 16.46 2.86
N GLN A 27 -7.57 16.05 2.73
CA GLN A 27 -8.37 16.35 1.54
C GLN A 27 -8.62 17.86 1.41
N LYS A 28 -8.90 18.57 2.50
CA LYS A 28 -9.04 20.04 2.51
C LYS A 28 -7.79 20.75 2.01
N LEU A 29 -6.60 20.25 2.37
CA LEU A 29 -5.32 20.84 1.97
C LEU A 29 -4.91 20.49 0.53
N VAL A 30 -5.15 19.25 0.10
CA VAL A 30 -4.63 18.72 -1.17
C VAL A 30 -5.56 19.01 -2.34
N ILE A 31 -6.89 18.89 -2.17
CA ILE A 31 -7.86 19.04 -3.28
C ILE A 31 -7.68 20.37 -4.03
N PRO A 32 -7.64 21.55 -3.37
CA PRO A 32 -7.50 22.82 -4.07
C PRO A 32 -6.17 22.93 -4.82
N LYS A 33 -5.09 22.35 -4.28
CA LYS A 33 -3.76 22.37 -4.90
C LYS A 33 -3.71 21.50 -6.15
N VAL A 34 -4.34 20.31 -6.09
CA VAL A 34 -4.43 19.44 -7.26
C VAL A 34 -5.25 20.10 -8.34
N LEU A 35 -6.41 20.70 -8.03
CA LEU A 35 -7.24 21.43 -9.00
C LEU A 35 -6.45 22.56 -9.69
N ASN A 36 -5.60 23.28 -8.95
CA ASN A 36 -4.70 24.32 -9.46
C ASN A 36 -3.44 23.82 -10.21
N ASN A 37 -3.42 22.55 -10.63
CA ASN A 37 -2.33 21.93 -11.40
C ASN A 37 -0.96 21.92 -10.69
N LYS A 38 -0.93 21.98 -9.36
CA LYS A 38 0.33 21.88 -8.60
C LYS A 38 0.87 20.44 -8.60
N ASN A 39 2.18 20.30 -8.77
CA ASN A 39 2.88 19.06 -8.43
C ASN A 39 3.02 18.95 -6.92
N LEU A 40 2.72 17.79 -6.34
CA LEU A 40 2.61 17.66 -4.88
C LEU A 40 3.32 16.41 -4.35
N LEU A 41 4.05 16.58 -3.24
CA LEU A 41 4.38 15.47 -2.34
C LEU A 41 3.46 15.53 -1.13
N VAL A 42 2.55 14.56 -1.02
CA VAL A 42 1.58 14.43 0.06
C VAL A 42 2.09 13.40 1.07
N ILE A 43 2.39 13.86 2.27
CA ILE A 43 2.86 13.04 3.40
C ILE A 43 1.79 13.06 4.48
N ALA A 44 1.07 11.95 4.59
CA ALA A 44 0.01 11.78 5.57
C ALA A 44 -0.07 10.31 5.98
N GLY A 45 -0.54 10.02 7.20
CA GLY A 45 -0.66 8.66 7.72
C GLY A 45 -1.53 7.73 6.86
N THR A 46 -1.62 6.46 7.25
CA THR A 46 -2.56 5.53 6.62
C THR A 46 -3.98 5.75 7.15
N GLY A 47 -5.00 5.58 6.31
CA GLY A 47 -6.40 5.69 6.74
C GLY A 47 -6.98 7.11 6.79
N VAL A 48 -6.20 8.15 6.50
CA VAL A 48 -6.66 9.55 6.55
C VAL A 48 -7.23 10.09 5.22
N GLY A 49 -7.47 9.22 4.23
CA GLY A 49 -8.04 9.61 2.93
C GLY A 49 -7.03 10.21 1.94
N LYS A 50 -5.75 9.83 2.05
CA LYS A 50 -4.66 10.33 1.18
C LYS A 50 -4.88 10.01 -0.31
N THR A 51 -5.37 8.82 -0.64
CA THR A 51 -5.69 8.43 -2.02
C THR A 51 -6.80 9.30 -2.62
N GLU A 52 -7.91 9.50 -1.90
CA GLU A 52 -9.01 10.35 -2.36
C GLU A 52 -8.62 11.82 -2.46
N SER A 53 -7.69 12.27 -1.61
CA SER A 53 -7.18 13.64 -1.65
C SER A 53 -6.55 14.01 -3.00
N SER A 54 -5.96 13.03 -3.70
CA SER A 54 -5.45 13.21 -5.06
C SER A 54 -6.47 12.77 -6.13
N MET A 55 -7.17 11.66 -5.93
CA MET A 55 -7.99 11.06 -6.98
C MET A 55 -9.29 11.83 -7.25
N LEU A 56 -9.98 12.35 -6.23
CA LEU A 56 -11.21 13.14 -6.42
C LEU A 56 -11.02 14.37 -7.34
N PRO A 57 -10.02 15.24 -7.12
CA PRO A 57 -9.79 16.37 -8.01
C PRO A 57 -9.28 15.95 -9.39
N LEU A 58 -8.56 14.82 -9.50
CA LEU A 58 -8.16 14.29 -10.80
C LEU A 58 -9.34 13.72 -11.59
N PHE A 59 -10.26 13.00 -10.94
CA PHE A 59 -11.52 12.58 -11.54
C PHE A 59 -12.32 13.78 -12.05
N SER A 60 -12.39 14.86 -11.26
CA SER A 60 -13.05 16.11 -11.68
C SER A 60 -12.47 16.62 -12.99
N LYS A 61 -11.14 16.70 -13.10
CA LYS A 61 -10.48 17.14 -14.34
C LYS A 61 -10.68 16.18 -15.52
N LEU A 62 -10.69 14.87 -15.27
CA LEU A 62 -10.89 13.86 -16.32
C LEU A 62 -12.28 14.00 -16.94
N VAL A 63 -13.30 14.10 -16.10
CA VAL A 63 -14.71 14.22 -16.51
C VAL A 63 -14.98 15.57 -17.16
N GLU A 64 -14.62 16.67 -16.48
CA GLU A 64 -14.85 18.03 -16.97
C GLU A 64 -14.23 18.26 -18.36
N LYS A 65 -12.99 17.79 -18.54
CA LYS A 65 -12.23 18.00 -19.80
C LYS A 65 -12.42 16.89 -20.82
N LYS A 66 -13.23 15.86 -20.54
CA LYS A 66 -13.42 14.67 -21.38
C LYS A 66 -12.09 14.13 -21.93
N CYS A 67 -11.17 13.85 -21.03
CA CYS A 67 -9.79 13.52 -21.41
C CYS A 67 -9.71 12.21 -22.20
N LYS A 68 -8.89 12.17 -23.25
CA LYS A 68 -8.67 10.94 -24.04
C LYS A 68 -7.91 9.88 -23.21
N PRO A 69 -8.21 8.59 -23.40
CA PRO A 69 -7.35 7.49 -22.93
C PRO A 69 -5.93 7.55 -23.53
N ILE A 70 -4.83 7.30 -22.82
CA ILE A 70 -4.64 7.14 -21.37
C ILE A 70 -4.29 8.52 -20.81
N SER A 71 -5.12 9.08 -19.93
CA SER A 71 -4.91 10.44 -19.40
C SER A 71 -4.37 10.48 -17.97
N LEU A 72 -4.57 9.40 -17.20
CA LEU A 72 -4.02 9.26 -15.85
C LEU A 72 -3.24 7.95 -15.72
N LEU A 73 -1.99 8.07 -15.26
CA LEU A 73 -1.15 6.93 -14.90
C LEU A 73 -1.03 6.86 -13.37
N TYR A 74 -1.50 5.75 -12.77
CA TYR A 74 -1.36 5.50 -11.33
C TYR A 74 -0.26 4.47 -11.10
N ILE A 75 0.80 4.85 -10.41
CA ILE A 75 2.00 4.03 -10.23
C ILE A 75 2.06 3.57 -8.78
N THR A 76 2.15 2.26 -8.56
CA THR A 76 2.39 1.72 -7.21
C THR A 76 3.69 0.89 -7.18
N PRO A 77 4.38 0.79 -6.01
CA PRO A 77 5.61 0.03 -5.91
C PRO A 77 5.40 -1.49 -5.98
N MET A 78 4.18 -2.01 -5.81
CA MET A 78 3.95 -3.45 -5.67
C MET A 78 2.69 -3.92 -6.40
N LYS A 79 2.76 -5.12 -6.98
CA LYS A 79 1.62 -5.72 -7.71
C LYS A 79 0.38 -5.92 -6.83
N SER A 80 0.56 -6.29 -5.56
CA SER A 80 -0.57 -6.47 -4.64
C SER A 80 -1.32 -5.16 -4.41
N LEU A 81 -0.60 -4.05 -4.28
CA LEU A 81 -1.19 -2.71 -4.12
C LEU A 81 -1.93 -2.25 -5.39
N ASN A 82 -1.51 -2.70 -6.59
CA ASN A 82 -2.26 -2.40 -7.80
C ASN A 82 -3.71 -2.91 -7.73
N ARG A 83 -3.92 -4.15 -7.27
CA ARG A 83 -5.25 -4.77 -7.22
C ARG A 83 -6.14 -4.04 -6.21
N ASP A 84 -5.62 -3.75 -5.02
CA ASP A 84 -6.37 -2.98 -4.02
C ASP A 84 -6.78 -1.60 -4.56
N MET A 85 -5.85 -0.88 -5.20
CA MET A 85 -6.16 0.40 -5.83
C MET A 85 -7.16 0.27 -6.99
N PHE A 86 -7.13 -0.83 -7.74
CA PHE A 86 -8.14 -1.08 -8.77
C PHE A 86 -9.53 -1.25 -8.15
N ASP A 87 -9.67 -2.13 -7.15
CA ASP A 87 -10.95 -2.40 -6.50
C ASP A 87 -11.51 -1.14 -5.81
N ARG A 88 -10.61 -0.31 -5.26
CA ARG A 88 -10.96 0.98 -4.66
C ARG A 88 -11.42 2.02 -5.70
N LEU A 89 -10.75 2.09 -6.85
CA LEU A 89 -11.00 3.13 -7.87
C LEU A 89 -12.07 2.73 -8.89
N VAL A 90 -12.31 1.44 -9.13
CA VAL A 90 -13.27 0.95 -10.13
C VAL A 90 -14.69 1.42 -9.82
N TRP A 91 -15.06 1.51 -8.53
CA TRP A 91 -16.35 2.05 -8.12
C TRP A 91 -16.57 3.49 -8.60
N TRP A 92 -15.54 4.34 -8.47
CA TRP A 92 -15.59 5.73 -8.96
C TRP A 92 -15.66 5.75 -10.49
N CYS A 93 -14.80 4.96 -11.13
CA CYS A 93 -14.70 4.90 -12.58
C CYS A 93 -16.04 4.50 -13.22
N ASN A 94 -16.71 3.49 -12.67
CA ASN A 94 -18.04 3.06 -13.13
C ASN A 94 -19.12 4.14 -12.98
N LYS A 95 -19.06 4.95 -11.91
CA LYS A 95 -20.03 6.04 -11.67
C LYS A 95 -19.76 7.27 -12.52
N LEU A 96 -18.52 7.43 -13.00
CA LEU A 96 -18.06 8.59 -13.76
C LEU A 96 -17.88 8.30 -15.26
N ASP A 97 -18.27 7.09 -15.72
CA ASP A 97 -18.09 6.63 -17.09
C ASP A 97 -16.63 6.72 -17.57
N LEU A 98 -15.71 6.24 -16.72
CA LEU A 98 -14.28 6.18 -17.01
C LEU A 98 -13.81 4.73 -17.03
N ASP A 99 -13.00 4.40 -18.03
CA ASP A 99 -12.34 3.10 -18.11
C ASP A 99 -11.09 3.04 -17.26
N ILE A 100 -10.90 1.92 -16.54
CA ILE A 100 -9.73 1.66 -15.71
C ILE A 100 -9.19 0.25 -15.97
N SER A 101 -7.86 0.10 -15.99
CA SER A 101 -7.23 -1.21 -16.15
C SER A 101 -5.92 -1.36 -15.37
N LEU A 102 -5.51 -2.61 -15.14
CA LEU A 102 -4.27 -2.98 -14.48
C LEU A 102 -3.21 -3.45 -15.47
N ARG A 103 -2.00 -2.91 -15.37
CA ARG A 103 -0.84 -3.41 -16.12
C ARG A 103 0.37 -3.65 -15.23
N HIS A 104 0.72 -4.91 -15.07
CA HIS A 104 1.88 -5.35 -14.28
C HIS A 104 2.53 -6.58 -14.92
N GLY A 105 3.59 -7.10 -14.30
CA GLY A 105 4.32 -8.26 -14.82
C GLY A 105 3.45 -9.48 -15.14
N ASP A 106 2.36 -9.70 -14.41
CA ASP A 106 1.47 -10.86 -14.60
C ASP A 106 0.31 -10.59 -15.58
N THR A 107 0.23 -9.40 -16.18
CA THR A 107 -0.79 -9.11 -17.20
C THR A 107 -0.48 -9.92 -18.44
N SER A 108 -1.45 -10.71 -18.91
CA SER A 108 -1.27 -11.65 -20.02
C SER A 108 -0.97 -10.92 -21.34
N PRO A 109 -0.31 -11.57 -22.32
CA PRO A 109 -0.11 -10.98 -23.64
C PRO A 109 -1.43 -10.54 -24.30
N ARG A 110 -2.50 -11.34 -24.13
CA ARG A 110 -3.84 -11.02 -24.63
C ARG A 110 -4.38 -9.73 -24.03
N GLU A 111 -4.35 -9.60 -22.71
CA GLU A 111 -4.78 -8.37 -22.01
C GLU A 111 -3.93 -7.17 -22.42
N ARG A 112 -2.60 -7.34 -22.57
CA ARG A 112 -1.71 -6.25 -23.01
C ARG A 112 -2.05 -5.76 -24.42
N SER A 113 -2.45 -6.67 -25.31
CA SER A 113 -2.90 -6.33 -26.67
C SER A 113 -4.25 -5.61 -26.63
N LEU A 114 -5.21 -6.11 -25.84
CA LEU A 114 -6.51 -5.46 -25.65
C LEU A 114 -6.35 -4.04 -25.08
N GLN A 115 -5.47 -3.83 -24.11
CA GLN A 115 -5.18 -2.49 -23.56
C GLN A 115 -4.55 -1.55 -24.60
N ALA A 116 -3.77 -2.08 -25.55
CA ALA A 116 -3.25 -1.25 -26.64
C ALA A 116 -4.35 -0.94 -27.67
N GLU A 117 -5.31 -1.86 -27.82
CA GLU A 117 -6.42 -1.74 -28.76
C GLU A 117 -7.51 -0.77 -28.27
N TYR A 118 -7.94 -0.99 -27.04
CA TYR A 118 -8.96 -0.26 -26.29
C TYR A 118 -8.31 0.26 -25.00
N PRO A 119 -7.55 1.36 -25.07
CA PRO A 119 -6.87 1.93 -23.91
C PRO A 119 -7.86 2.44 -22.86
N PRO A 120 -7.60 2.21 -21.56
CA PRO A 120 -8.41 2.80 -20.50
C PRO A 120 -8.08 4.28 -20.29
N HIS A 121 -9.01 5.04 -19.71
CA HIS A 121 -8.75 6.41 -19.27
C HIS A 121 -7.67 6.45 -18.18
N ILE A 122 -7.72 5.47 -17.27
CA ILE A 122 -6.83 5.33 -16.12
C ILE A 122 -6.08 4.00 -16.21
N LEU A 123 -4.75 4.06 -16.15
CA LEU A 123 -3.91 2.86 -16.12
C LEU A 123 -3.17 2.77 -14.78
N ILE A 124 -3.43 1.71 -14.02
CA ILE A 124 -2.67 1.39 -12.81
C ILE A 124 -1.51 0.47 -13.19
N THR A 125 -0.29 0.83 -12.80
CA THR A 125 0.93 0.14 -13.23
C THR A 125 2.02 0.10 -12.16
N THR A 126 3.08 -0.66 -12.40
CA THR A 126 4.34 -0.59 -11.62
C THR A 126 5.41 0.21 -12.38
N PRO A 127 6.45 0.72 -11.70
CA PRO A 127 7.56 1.45 -12.34
C PRO A 127 8.22 0.68 -13.50
N GLU A 128 8.41 -0.63 -13.34
CA GLU A 128 9.11 -1.46 -14.33
C GLU A 128 8.33 -1.56 -15.64
N GLN A 129 7.00 -1.58 -15.57
CA GLN A 129 6.15 -1.68 -16.76
C GLN A 129 6.18 -0.43 -17.64
N ILE A 130 6.50 0.74 -17.08
CA ILE A 130 6.60 2.00 -17.84
C ILE A 130 7.62 1.84 -18.98
N GLN A 131 8.77 1.24 -18.67
CA GLN A 131 9.83 1.01 -19.65
C GLN A 131 9.34 0.11 -20.81
N GLY A 132 8.55 -0.92 -20.50
CA GLY A 132 7.99 -1.83 -21.50
C GLY A 132 6.84 -1.22 -22.30
N MET A 133 6.07 -0.28 -21.75
CA MET A 133 4.99 0.39 -22.48
C MET A 133 5.53 1.39 -23.51
N ILE A 134 6.60 2.11 -23.17
CA ILE A 134 7.22 3.13 -24.03
C ILE A 134 7.74 2.55 -25.35
N THR A 135 8.14 1.27 -25.37
CA THR A 135 8.67 0.62 -26.58
C THR A 135 7.57 0.14 -27.53
N GLY A 136 6.34 -0.05 -27.06
CA GLY A 136 5.24 -0.52 -27.89
C GLY A 136 4.67 0.58 -28.79
N LYS A 137 4.75 0.42 -30.12
CA LYS A 137 4.32 1.44 -31.12
C LYS A 137 2.91 1.99 -30.87
N ARG A 138 1.90 1.11 -30.72
CA ARG A 138 0.51 1.51 -30.50
C ARG A 138 0.29 2.14 -29.13
N MET A 139 0.85 1.53 -28.07
CA MET A 139 0.74 2.03 -26.71
C MET A 139 1.37 3.43 -26.57
N ARG A 140 2.51 3.66 -27.24
CA ARG A 140 3.21 4.94 -27.25
C ARG A 140 2.36 6.09 -27.75
N GLU A 141 1.44 5.86 -28.69
CA GLU A 141 0.50 6.90 -29.14
C GLU A 141 -0.49 7.28 -28.03
N HIS A 142 -1.02 6.31 -27.30
CA HIS A 142 -1.93 6.55 -26.17
C HIS A 142 -1.22 7.22 -24.98
N LEU A 143 0.05 6.90 -24.74
CA LEU A 143 0.85 7.53 -23.69
C LEU A 143 1.06 9.03 -23.90
N LYS A 144 0.93 9.55 -25.13
CA LYS A 144 1.00 11.00 -25.39
C LYS A 144 -0.16 11.76 -24.75
N ASN A 145 -1.26 11.09 -24.42
CA ASN A 145 -2.44 11.69 -23.82
C ASN A 145 -2.33 11.86 -22.30
N ILE A 146 -1.25 11.37 -21.67
CA ILE A 146 -1.06 11.44 -20.22
C ILE A 146 -1.00 12.91 -19.79
N LYS A 147 -1.89 13.30 -18.89
CA LYS A 147 -1.93 14.63 -18.27
C LYS A 147 -1.64 14.58 -16.78
N PHE A 148 -1.85 13.42 -16.17
CA PHE A 148 -1.77 13.23 -14.73
C PHE A 148 -1.00 11.96 -14.39
N ILE A 149 -0.10 12.06 -13.42
CA ILE A 149 0.62 10.91 -12.87
C ILE A 149 0.44 10.92 -11.36
N VAL A 150 -0.03 9.80 -10.81
CA VAL A 150 -0.04 9.56 -9.36
C VAL A 150 1.03 8.54 -9.04
N ILE A 151 1.87 8.83 -8.05
CA ILE A 151 2.89 7.89 -7.55
C ILE A 151 2.56 7.59 -6.11
N ASP A 152 2.04 6.41 -5.86
CA ASP A 152 1.65 5.97 -4.52
C ASP A 152 2.82 5.29 -3.81
N GLU A 153 2.82 5.38 -2.48
CA GLU A 153 3.86 4.87 -1.59
C GLU A 153 5.30 5.20 -2.04
N LEU A 154 5.54 6.49 -2.34
CA LEU A 154 6.81 6.98 -2.88
C LEU A 154 8.04 6.58 -2.02
N HIS A 155 7.86 6.39 -0.71
CA HIS A 155 8.95 6.01 0.18
C HIS A 155 9.58 4.65 -0.18
N GLU A 156 8.81 3.72 -0.75
CA GLU A 156 9.30 2.42 -1.24
C GLU A 156 10.15 2.56 -2.52
N LEU A 157 10.08 3.73 -3.15
CA LEU A 157 10.74 4.04 -4.41
C LEU A 157 11.89 5.03 -4.20
N THR A 158 12.46 5.08 -2.99
CA THR A 158 13.69 5.84 -2.69
C THR A 158 14.96 5.00 -2.87
N ASN A 159 14.89 3.93 -3.68
CA ASN A 159 15.96 2.97 -3.95
C ASN A 159 16.29 2.90 -5.46
N LYS A 160 17.04 1.88 -5.91
CA LYS A 160 17.36 1.68 -7.33
C LYS A 160 16.14 1.60 -8.25
N ARG A 161 14.99 1.12 -7.75
CA ARG A 161 13.72 1.13 -8.51
C ARG A 161 13.20 2.55 -8.69
N GLY A 162 13.40 3.40 -7.68
CA GLY A 162 13.21 4.85 -7.78
C GLY A 162 14.00 5.49 -8.90
N VAL A 163 15.28 5.14 -9.02
CA VAL A 163 16.14 5.66 -10.09
C VAL A 163 15.61 5.22 -11.47
N GLN A 164 15.14 3.99 -11.59
CA GLN A 164 14.50 3.52 -12.81
C GLN A 164 13.19 4.27 -13.10
N LEU A 165 12.40 4.55 -12.07
CA LEU A 165 11.16 5.31 -12.18
C LEU A 165 11.43 6.73 -12.67
N THR A 166 12.36 7.47 -12.05
CA THR A 166 12.67 8.85 -12.44
C THR A 166 13.14 8.94 -13.89
N LEU A 167 13.98 8.01 -14.34
CA LEU A 167 14.36 7.89 -15.75
C LEU A 167 13.17 7.55 -16.66
N GLY A 168 12.27 6.67 -16.23
CA GLY A 168 11.03 6.35 -16.93
C GLY A 168 10.11 7.55 -17.08
N LEU A 169 9.95 8.35 -16.02
CA LEU A 169 9.16 9.57 -16.02
C LEU A 169 9.75 10.61 -16.97
N GLN A 170 11.07 10.80 -16.99
CA GLN A 170 11.73 11.69 -17.96
C GLN A 170 11.49 11.26 -19.41
N ARG A 171 11.49 9.96 -19.68
CA ARG A 171 11.14 9.43 -21.01
C ARG A 171 9.66 9.63 -21.35
N LEU A 172 8.76 9.48 -20.38
CA LEU A 172 7.34 9.77 -20.56
C LEU A 172 7.11 11.25 -20.84
N LYS A 173 7.79 12.15 -20.13
CA LYS A 173 7.69 13.60 -20.34
C LYS A 173 8.05 14.03 -21.76
N ARG A 174 9.11 13.43 -22.31
CA ARG A 174 9.45 13.60 -23.74
C ARG A 174 8.36 13.16 -24.72
N LEU A 175 7.39 12.34 -24.29
CA LEU A 175 6.27 11.87 -25.11
C LEU A 175 4.99 12.67 -24.89
N CYS A 176 4.66 13.00 -23.65
CA CYS A 176 3.37 13.60 -23.27
C CYS A 176 3.45 15.07 -22.82
N GLY A 177 4.65 15.65 -22.77
CA GLY A 177 4.89 17.00 -22.23
C GLY A 177 5.09 16.98 -20.73
N GLU A 178 4.53 17.96 -20.02
CA GLU A 178 4.65 18.10 -18.57
C GLU A 178 3.34 17.70 -17.87
N PRO A 179 3.14 16.42 -17.54
CA PRO A 179 1.98 15.99 -16.79
C PRO A 179 2.06 16.45 -15.34
N GLN A 180 0.92 16.79 -14.75
CA GLN A 180 0.86 17.07 -13.31
C GLN A 180 1.15 15.79 -12.52
N MET A 181 2.06 15.88 -11.56
CA MET A 181 2.51 14.77 -10.73
C MET A 181 2.06 14.93 -9.27
N VAL A 182 1.35 13.94 -8.74
CA VAL A 182 0.95 13.87 -7.32
C VAL A 182 1.55 12.62 -6.69
N CYS A 183 2.51 12.81 -5.80
CA CYS A 183 3.17 11.74 -5.07
C CYS A 183 2.55 11.58 -3.68
N LEU A 184 2.24 10.35 -3.29
CA LEU A 184 1.65 10.00 -2.00
C LEU A 184 2.67 9.18 -1.20
N SER A 185 2.77 9.46 0.10
CA SER A 185 3.57 8.64 1.00
C SER A 185 3.02 8.65 2.42
N ALA A 186 3.09 7.51 3.11
CA ALA A 186 2.81 7.43 4.55
C ALA A 186 3.89 8.10 5.40
N THR A 187 5.16 7.86 5.04
CA THR A 187 6.32 8.24 5.84
C THR A 187 7.45 8.67 4.94
N VAL A 188 8.12 9.77 5.23
CA VAL A 188 9.33 10.18 4.53
C VAL A 188 10.30 10.79 5.55
N GLY A 189 11.51 10.23 5.66
CA GLY A 189 12.54 10.73 6.58
C GLY A 189 13.00 12.15 6.18
N SER A 190 13.32 12.33 4.90
CA SER A 190 13.73 13.61 4.32
C SER A 190 12.75 14.06 3.22
N PRO A 191 11.66 14.79 3.55
CA PRO A 191 10.67 15.24 2.57
C PRO A 191 11.27 16.04 1.41
N LYS A 192 12.20 16.97 1.71
CA LYS A 192 12.84 17.82 0.70
C LYS A 192 13.70 17.03 -0.28
N GLU A 193 14.51 16.09 0.22
CA GLU A 193 15.37 15.25 -0.63
C GLU A 193 14.52 14.31 -1.49
N THR A 194 13.46 13.75 -0.93
CA THR A 194 12.53 12.87 -1.66
C THR A 194 11.79 13.64 -2.75
N ALA A 195 11.35 14.86 -2.45
CA ALA A 195 10.72 15.74 -3.44
C ALA A 195 11.70 16.12 -4.55
N LYS A 196 12.93 16.52 -4.21
CA LYS A 196 13.99 16.80 -5.18
C LYS A 196 14.33 15.57 -6.03
N PHE A 197 14.35 14.39 -5.43
CA PHE A 197 14.62 13.14 -6.13
C PHE A 197 13.58 12.83 -7.21
N ILE A 198 12.29 13.06 -6.93
CA ILE A 198 11.20 12.71 -7.86
C ILE A 198 10.83 13.82 -8.84
N PHE A 199 10.83 15.08 -8.40
CA PHE A 199 10.46 16.25 -9.21
C PHE A 199 11.66 16.94 -9.87
N GLY A 200 12.89 16.69 -9.40
CA GLY A 200 14.05 17.45 -9.85
C GLY A 200 13.91 18.93 -9.46
N GLU A 201 14.08 19.81 -10.45
CA GLU A 201 13.99 21.26 -10.31
C GLU A 201 12.58 21.81 -10.61
N GLU A 202 11.60 20.94 -10.89
CA GLU A 202 10.26 21.39 -11.23
C GLU A 202 9.53 21.99 -10.03
N PRO A 203 8.69 23.03 -10.24
CA PRO A 203 7.88 23.60 -9.17
C PRO A 203 6.98 22.55 -8.53
N HIS A 204 7.11 22.39 -7.21
CA HIS A 204 6.33 21.44 -6.42
C HIS A 204 6.05 21.98 -5.02
N GLU A 205 5.03 21.45 -4.36
CA GLU A 205 4.74 21.76 -2.97
C GLU A 205 4.72 20.47 -2.12
N ILE A 206 5.18 20.57 -0.88
CA ILE A 206 5.14 19.47 0.08
C ILE A 206 4.00 19.74 1.05
N VAL A 207 3.01 18.85 1.09
CA VAL A 207 1.91 18.88 2.06
C VAL A 207 2.17 17.78 3.08
N LYS A 208 2.43 18.16 4.33
CA LYS A 208 2.66 17.22 5.43
C LYS A 208 1.61 17.44 6.51
N THR A 209 0.85 16.41 6.83
CA THR A 209 -0.03 16.39 8.01
C THR A 209 0.55 15.44 9.04
N ILE A 210 0.62 15.88 10.29
CA ILE A 210 0.94 15.01 11.41
C ILE A 210 -0.34 14.21 11.68
N SER A 211 -0.34 12.94 11.29
CA SER A 211 -1.34 12.00 11.76
C SER A 211 -0.78 11.39 13.04
N GLU A 212 -1.11 11.99 14.19
CA GLU A 212 -0.95 11.37 15.50
C GLU A 212 -1.96 10.22 15.59
N LYS A 213 -1.60 9.07 15.01
CA LYS A 213 -2.21 7.83 15.43
C LYS A 213 -1.36 7.33 16.57
N ASP A 214 -1.93 7.22 17.76
CA ASP A 214 -1.21 6.66 18.89
C ASP A 214 -0.76 5.24 18.53
N ILE A 215 0.54 4.98 18.71
CA ILE A 215 1.13 3.67 18.51
C ILE A 215 1.63 3.17 19.85
N ASP A 216 1.06 2.05 20.31
CA ASP A 216 1.53 1.31 21.47
C ASP A 216 2.47 0.20 20.99
N ILE A 217 3.77 0.38 21.23
CA ILE A 217 4.81 -0.58 20.84
C ILE A 217 5.44 -1.17 22.09
N LYS A 218 5.36 -2.50 22.22
CA LYS A 218 6.08 -3.25 23.25
C LYS A 218 7.24 -4.01 22.63
N VAL A 219 8.44 -3.81 23.16
CA VAL A 219 9.63 -4.59 22.78
C VAL A 219 9.86 -5.63 23.85
N GLU A 220 9.78 -6.90 23.48
CA GLU A 220 9.88 -8.01 24.41
C GLU A 220 11.00 -8.96 24.01
N TYR A 221 11.77 -9.39 25.01
CA TYR A 221 12.76 -10.44 24.91
C TYR A 221 12.31 -11.59 25.84
N PRO A 222 11.54 -12.57 25.33
CA PRO A 222 10.99 -13.65 26.16
C PRO A 222 12.10 -14.54 26.73
N THR A 223 12.20 -14.60 28.06
CA THR A 223 13.15 -15.47 28.76
C THR A 223 12.57 -16.89 28.92
N PRO A 224 13.39 -17.95 28.75
CA PRO A 224 12.90 -19.32 28.89
C PRO A 224 12.45 -19.66 30.31
N THR A 225 11.26 -20.25 30.41
CA THR A 225 10.73 -20.88 31.61
C THR A 225 11.04 -22.38 31.63
N THR A 226 10.78 -23.05 32.75
CA THR A 226 10.90 -24.51 32.84
C THR A 226 10.02 -25.24 31.81
N ALA A 227 8.79 -24.74 31.59
CA ALA A 227 7.88 -25.32 30.59
C ALA A 227 8.44 -25.17 29.16
N ASP A 228 9.09 -24.04 28.87
CA ASP A 228 9.72 -23.80 27.56
C ASP A 228 10.87 -24.78 27.29
N LYS A 229 11.63 -25.17 28.32
CA LYS A 229 12.71 -26.18 28.19
C LYS A 229 12.15 -27.57 27.86
N VAL A 230 11.08 -27.97 28.54
CA VAL A 230 10.40 -29.25 28.27
C VAL A 230 9.84 -29.26 26.84
N LEU A 231 9.23 -28.15 26.42
CA LEU A 231 8.75 -28.00 25.05
C LEU A 231 9.89 -28.06 24.03
N ALA A 232 10.99 -27.37 24.31
CA ALA A 232 12.17 -27.30 23.47
C ALA A 232 12.76 -28.69 23.19
N GLU A 233 12.87 -29.54 24.21
CA GLU A 233 13.28 -30.94 24.08
C GLU A 233 12.28 -31.73 23.24
N LYS A 234 10.98 -31.60 23.51
CA LYS A 234 9.92 -32.36 22.84
C LYS A 234 9.87 -32.11 21.32
N ILE A 235 10.13 -30.89 20.88
CA ILE A 235 10.06 -30.50 19.45
C ILE A 235 11.43 -30.17 18.85
N PHE A 236 12.52 -30.53 19.54
CA PHE A 236 13.91 -30.39 19.09
C PHE A 236 14.28 -28.97 18.64
N ILE A 237 13.96 -27.97 19.46
CA ILE A 237 14.35 -26.57 19.28
C ILE A 237 15.13 -26.06 20.49
N GLY A 238 15.69 -24.85 20.42
CA GLY A 238 16.34 -24.22 21.59
C GLY A 238 15.35 -23.54 22.53
N ASP A 239 15.68 -23.48 23.82
CA ASP A 239 14.85 -22.93 24.90
C ASP A 239 14.36 -21.50 24.62
N THR A 240 15.23 -20.66 24.06
CA THR A 240 14.87 -19.27 23.68
C THR A 240 13.89 -19.20 22.52
N VAL A 241 13.92 -20.19 21.62
CA VAL A 241 12.94 -20.32 20.54
C VAL A 241 11.59 -20.71 21.12
N ALA A 242 11.55 -21.67 22.05
CA ALA A 242 10.33 -22.09 22.72
C ALA A 242 9.67 -20.92 23.47
N ALA A 243 10.45 -20.14 24.23
CA ALA A 243 9.97 -18.96 24.93
C ALA A 243 9.32 -17.92 23.98
N ARG A 244 9.94 -17.69 22.82
CA ARG A 244 9.37 -16.79 21.80
C ARG A 244 8.08 -17.33 21.19
N ILE A 245 8.02 -18.64 20.89
CA ILE A 245 6.80 -19.26 20.36
C ILE A 245 5.67 -19.14 21.38
N ARG A 246 5.93 -19.47 22.65
CA ARG A 246 4.96 -19.31 23.74
C ARG A 246 4.42 -17.89 23.77
N ARG A 247 5.30 -16.88 23.79
CA ARG A 247 4.85 -15.49 23.87
C ARG A 247 4.04 -15.05 22.64
N ILE A 248 4.42 -15.51 21.45
CA ILE A 248 3.65 -15.25 20.21
C ILE A 248 2.25 -15.87 20.31
N LEU A 249 2.14 -17.11 20.79
CA LEU A 249 0.84 -17.77 20.99
C LEU A 249 -0.04 -17.04 22.01
N GLU A 250 0.52 -16.60 23.14
CA GLU A 250 -0.21 -15.80 24.12
C GLU A 250 -0.83 -14.55 23.49
N ILE A 251 -0.04 -13.77 22.74
CA ILE A 251 -0.52 -12.56 22.06
C ILE A 251 -1.61 -12.91 21.03
N ILE A 252 -1.45 -13.99 20.26
CA ILE A 252 -2.43 -14.44 19.26
C ILE A 252 -3.76 -14.81 19.91
N HIS A 253 -3.73 -15.54 21.03
CA HIS A 253 -4.92 -16.00 21.73
C HIS A 253 -5.66 -14.87 22.45
N GLU A 254 -4.93 -13.88 22.98
CA GLU A 254 -5.50 -12.69 23.64
C GLU A 254 -6.12 -11.67 22.66
N SER A 255 -5.73 -11.73 21.39
CA SER A 255 -6.15 -10.77 20.35
C SER A 255 -7.28 -11.32 19.51
N LYS A 256 -8.06 -10.45 18.84
CA LYS A 256 -9.08 -10.93 17.88
C LYS A 256 -8.45 -11.45 16.59
N SER A 257 -7.56 -10.68 16.00
CA SER A 257 -6.85 -10.96 14.75
C SER A 257 -5.42 -10.42 14.80
N VAL A 258 -4.46 -11.22 14.35
CA VAL A 258 -3.03 -10.88 14.46
C VAL A 258 -2.29 -10.99 13.14
N LEU A 259 -1.57 -9.93 12.76
CA LEU A 259 -0.63 -10.00 11.64
C LEU A 259 0.80 -10.20 12.16
N THR A 260 1.44 -11.32 11.78
CA THR A 260 2.78 -11.67 12.27
C THR A 260 3.82 -11.49 11.16
N PHE A 261 4.60 -10.41 11.22
CA PHE A 261 5.67 -10.12 10.27
C PHE A 261 6.98 -10.84 10.61
N THR A 262 7.64 -11.35 9.58
CA THR A 262 9.01 -11.84 9.62
C THR A 262 9.86 -11.16 8.54
N ASN A 263 11.18 -11.19 8.70
CA ASN A 263 12.10 -10.54 7.76
C ASN A 263 12.38 -11.37 6.49
N THR A 264 12.16 -12.67 6.52
CA THR A 264 12.48 -13.57 5.41
C THR A 264 11.39 -14.60 5.19
N ARG A 265 11.28 -15.09 3.95
CA ARG A 265 10.33 -16.16 3.60
C ARG A 265 10.58 -17.43 4.42
N SER A 266 11.85 -17.80 4.58
CA SER A 266 12.26 -18.94 5.42
C SER A 266 11.85 -18.78 6.88
N ALA A 267 11.96 -17.58 7.45
CA ALA A 267 11.54 -17.33 8.82
C ALA A 267 10.02 -17.44 8.98
N ALA A 268 9.24 -16.99 8.00
CA ALA A 268 7.78 -17.15 7.99
C ALA A 268 7.38 -18.64 8.02
N GLU A 269 7.97 -19.44 7.13
CA GLU A 269 7.68 -20.88 7.02
C GLU A 269 8.12 -21.64 8.29
N VAL A 270 9.32 -21.36 8.79
CA VAL A 270 9.84 -21.98 10.02
C VAL A 270 8.98 -21.62 11.23
N LEU A 271 8.58 -20.35 11.36
CA LEU A 271 7.70 -19.92 12.45
C LEU A 271 6.33 -20.60 12.36
N SER A 272 5.74 -20.66 11.17
CA SER A 272 4.46 -21.33 10.95
C SER A 272 4.51 -22.82 11.27
N SER A 273 5.56 -23.52 10.81
CA SER A 273 5.78 -24.94 11.12
C SER A 273 5.86 -25.17 12.63
N ARG A 274 6.62 -24.33 13.34
CA ARG A 274 6.76 -24.41 14.80
C ARG A 274 5.45 -24.12 15.53
N LEU A 275 4.69 -23.12 15.10
CA LEU A 275 3.38 -22.83 15.68
C LEU A 275 2.43 -24.03 15.51
N ARG A 276 2.38 -24.66 14.33
CA ARG A 276 1.58 -25.88 14.11
C ARG A 276 1.98 -27.06 15.00
N LEU A 277 3.26 -27.19 15.34
CA LEU A 277 3.74 -28.25 16.23
C LEU A 277 3.32 -28.05 17.68
N VAL A 278 3.26 -26.79 18.13
CA VAL A 278 2.92 -26.44 19.52
C VAL A 278 1.42 -26.32 19.72
N ASP A 279 0.71 -25.71 18.76
CA ASP A 279 -0.72 -25.49 18.78
C ASP A 279 -1.33 -25.97 17.45
N LYS A 280 -1.96 -27.14 17.49
CA LYS A 280 -2.57 -27.79 16.32
C LYS A 280 -3.92 -27.19 15.93
N GLU A 281 -4.57 -26.50 16.86
CA GLU A 281 -5.90 -25.91 16.66
C GLU A 281 -5.80 -24.48 16.12
N LEU A 282 -4.64 -23.85 16.25
CA LEU A 282 -4.39 -22.52 15.70
C LEU A 282 -4.50 -22.48 14.17
N LEU A 283 -5.61 -21.92 13.69
CA LEU A 283 -5.84 -21.62 12.28
C LEU A 283 -4.97 -20.44 11.82
N HIS A 284 -3.94 -20.75 11.03
CA HIS A 284 -3.04 -19.76 10.45
C HIS A 284 -2.44 -20.20 9.12
N GLU A 285 -2.09 -19.22 8.29
CA GLU A 285 -1.42 -19.43 7.00
C GLU A 285 -0.16 -18.55 6.86
N VAL A 286 0.63 -18.82 5.82
CA VAL A 286 1.83 -18.05 5.46
C VAL A 286 1.55 -17.20 4.22
N HIS A 287 2.05 -15.98 4.20
CA HIS A 287 1.94 -15.08 3.05
C HIS A 287 3.27 -14.45 2.67
N HIS A 288 3.82 -14.84 1.51
CA HIS A 288 5.00 -14.22 0.93
C HIS A 288 5.09 -14.38 -0.59
N SER A 289 5.93 -13.56 -1.24
CA SER A 289 6.04 -13.46 -2.70
C SER A 289 6.50 -14.71 -3.46
N SER A 290 6.99 -15.76 -2.78
CA SER A 290 7.24 -17.07 -3.41
C SER A 290 5.98 -17.92 -3.61
N LEU A 291 4.86 -17.59 -2.97
CA LEU A 291 3.62 -18.36 -3.11
C LEU A 291 2.88 -17.95 -4.38
N SER A 292 2.13 -18.90 -4.94
CA SER A 292 1.27 -18.66 -6.10
C SER A 292 0.25 -17.57 -5.78
N LYS A 293 -0.29 -16.94 -6.83
CA LYS A 293 -1.31 -15.91 -6.69
C LYS A 293 -2.55 -16.45 -5.98
N ASP A 294 -2.98 -17.66 -6.34
CA ASP A 294 -4.22 -18.26 -5.83
C ASP A 294 -4.11 -18.55 -4.33
N VAL A 295 -2.98 -19.13 -3.89
CA VAL A 295 -2.71 -19.39 -2.47
C VAL A 295 -2.70 -18.09 -1.67
N ARG A 296 -2.09 -17.02 -2.21
CA ARG A 296 -2.06 -15.72 -1.54
C ARG A 296 -3.44 -15.11 -1.41
N THR A 297 -4.23 -15.12 -2.48
CA THR A 297 -5.60 -14.59 -2.48
C THR A 297 -6.53 -15.40 -1.57
N GLU A 298 -6.35 -16.72 -1.49
CA GLU A 298 -7.09 -17.57 -0.55
C GLU A 298 -6.76 -17.21 0.91
N ALA A 299 -5.47 -17.09 1.25
CA ALA A 299 -5.03 -16.70 2.59
C ALA A 299 -5.55 -15.31 2.99
N GLU A 300 -5.50 -14.35 2.05
CA GLU A 300 -6.06 -13.00 2.22
C GLU A 300 -7.57 -13.05 2.50
N SER A 301 -8.34 -13.86 1.74
CA SER A 301 -9.79 -14.01 1.92
C SER A 301 -10.14 -14.63 3.27
N LYS A 302 -9.50 -15.76 3.63
CA LYS A 302 -9.75 -16.44 4.90
C LYS A 302 -9.41 -15.57 6.11
N PHE A 303 -8.36 -14.75 6.01
CA PHE A 303 -8.03 -13.81 7.08
C PHE A 303 -9.05 -12.67 7.17
N LYS A 304 -9.49 -12.13 6.03
CA LYS A 304 -10.53 -11.09 5.96
C LYS A 304 -11.89 -11.56 6.50
N GLU A 305 -12.23 -12.82 6.26
CA GLU A 305 -13.44 -13.50 6.74
C GLU A 305 -13.33 -13.97 8.20
N GLU A 306 -12.26 -13.61 8.91
CA GLU A 306 -11.99 -13.97 10.31
C GLU A 306 -11.90 -15.50 10.56
N VAL A 307 -11.65 -16.30 9.51
CA VAL A 307 -11.40 -17.75 9.61
C VAL A 307 -10.01 -18.01 10.19
N LEU A 308 -9.02 -17.20 9.81
CA LEU A 308 -7.65 -17.29 10.33
C LEU A 308 -7.46 -16.35 11.51
N LYS A 309 -6.90 -16.88 12.60
CA LYS A 309 -6.54 -16.08 13.78
C LYS A 309 -5.32 -15.21 13.53
N THR A 310 -4.36 -15.74 12.77
CA THR A 310 -3.15 -15.02 12.38
C THR A 310 -2.71 -15.34 10.96
N LEU A 311 -2.08 -14.36 10.32
CA LEU A 311 -1.39 -14.52 9.04
C LEU A 311 0.09 -14.18 9.21
N ILE A 312 0.96 -15.16 8.93
CA ILE A 312 2.42 -15.01 9.09
C ILE A 312 3.00 -14.56 7.76
N CYS A 313 3.54 -13.36 7.70
CA CYS A 313 3.86 -12.72 6.44
C CYS A 313 5.24 -12.06 6.40
N THR A 314 5.69 -11.77 5.19
CA THR A 314 6.84 -10.89 4.96
C THR A 314 6.36 -9.47 4.61
N SER A 315 7.23 -8.62 4.07
CA SER A 315 6.84 -7.30 3.55
C SER A 315 5.76 -7.33 2.44
N SER A 316 5.36 -8.51 1.98
CA SER A 316 4.25 -8.69 1.05
C SER A 316 2.91 -8.14 1.54
N LEU A 317 2.69 -8.06 2.86
CA LEU A 317 1.47 -7.50 3.47
C LEU A 317 1.75 -6.20 4.24
N GLU A 318 2.94 -5.62 4.08
CA GLU A 318 3.35 -4.40 4.79
C GLU A 318 2.50 -3.18 4.37
N LEU A 319 1.98 -3.20 3.14
CA LEU A 319 1.32 -2.05 2.54
C LEU A 319 -0.07 -2.40 2.01
N GLY A 320 -1.02 -1.54 2.37
CA GLY A 320 -2.18 -1.16 1.55
C GLY A 320 -3.14 -2.23 1.03
N ILE A 321 -3.06 -3.50 1.44
CA ILE A 321 -4.04 -4.51 1.06
C ILE A 321 -5.17 -4.51 2.10
N ASP A 322 -6.42 -4.45 1.65
CA ASP A 322 -7.60 -4.65 2.50
C ASP A 322 -7.78 -6.13 2.89
N ILE A 323 -7.08 -6.53 3.96
CA ILE A 323 -7.17 -7.84 4.60
C ILE A 323 -8.09 -7.83 5.83
N GLY A 324 -9.02 -6.88 5.92
CA GLY A 324 -9.96 -6.78 7.04
C GLY A 324 -9.39 -6.09 8.29
N SER A 325 -10.04 -6.31 9.44
CA SER A 325 -9.69 -5.63 10.68
C SER A 325 -8.57 -6.36 11.43
N ILE A 326 -7.49 -5.65 11.75
CA ILE A 326 -6.34 -6.18 12.50
C ILE A 326 -6.32 -5.56 13.89
N ASP A 327 -6.29 -6.41 14.91
CA ASP A 327 -6.23 -6.00 16.31
C ASP A 327 -4.79 -5.69 16.74
N VAL A 328 -3.87 -6.62 16.44
CA VAL A 328 -2.46 -6.53 16.87
C VAL A 328 -1.51 -6.93 15.74
N VAL A 329 -0.34 -6.29 15.72
CA VAL A 329 0.77 -6.67 14.83
C VAL A 329 1.93 -7.21 15.66
N ILE A 330 2.42 -8.39 15.30
CA ILE A 330 3.66 -8.96 15.84
C ILE A 330 4.77 -8.78 14.80
N GLN A 331 5.89 -8.22 15.22
CA GLN A 331 7.13 -8.15 14.46
C GLN A 331 8.13 -9.14 15.06
N TYR A 332 8.37 -10.27 14.38
CA TYR A 332 9.36 -11.25 14.80
C TYR A 332 10.76 -10.80 14.38
N SER A 333 11.63 -10.55 15.37
CA SER A 333 12.95 -9.90 15.24
C SER A 333 12.90 -8.43 14.83
N SER A 334 14.03 -7.73 14.92
CA SER A 334 14.20 -6.34 14.49
C SER A 334 13.70 -6.12 13.06
N PRO A 335 12.87 -5.08 12.80
CA PRO A 335 12.41 -4.72 11.45
C PRO A 335 13.53 -4.12 10.58
N ARG A 336 14.75 -3.95 11.13
CA ARG A 336 15.93 -3.28 10.55
C ARG A 336 15.76 -1.80 10.24
N GLN A 337 14.51 -1.30 10.15
CA GLN A 337 14.16 0.09 9.86
C GLN A 337 12.92 0.49 10.66
N ALA A 338 12.97 1.63 11.35
CA ALA A 338 11.85 2.14 12.15
C ALA A 338 10.63 2.51 11.28
N SER A 339 10.84 3.02 10.07
CA SER A 339 9.77 3.35 9.13
C SER A 339 8.89 2.14 8.78
N LYS A 340 9.53 0.98 8.56
CA LYS A 340 8.84 -0.29 8.30
C LYS A 340 7.97 -0.72 9.46
N LEU A 341 8.48 -0.59 10.68
CA LEU A 341 7.72 -0.91 11.88
C LEU A 341 6.45 -0.07 11.98
N ILE A 342 6.56 1.24 11.76
CA ILE A 342 5.43 2.16 11.83
C ILE A 342 4.36 1.80 10.79
N GLN A 343 4.76 1.39 9.58
CA GLN A 343 3.83 0.97 8.54
C GLN A 343 3.14 -0.35 8.86
N ARG A 344 3.93 -1.34 9.32
CA ARG A 344 3.44 -2.64 9.77
C ARG A 344 2.44 -2.48 10.90
N ILE A 345 2.82 -1.81 11.98
CA ILE A 345 1.95 -1.58 13.14
C ILE A 345 0.78 -0.67 12.77
N GLY A 346 0.95 0.28 11.85
CA GLY A 346 -0.14 1.09 11.32
C GLY A 346 -1.26 0.28 10.63
N ARG A 347 -1.05 -1.03 10.37
CA ARG A 347 -2.11 -1.96 9.94
C ARG A 347 -3.09 -2.33 11.06
N SER A 348 -2.70 -2.28 12.34
CA SER A 348 -3.64 -2.51 13.44
C SER A 348 -4.51 -1.28 13.70
N GLY A 349 -5.74 -1.49 14.16
CA GLY A 349 -6.66 -0.42 14.55
C GLY A 349 -6.98 0.56 13.42
N HIS A 350 -7.31 0.09 12.21
CA HIS A 350 -7.45 0.93 10.99
C HIS A 350 -8.55 2.02 11.04
N SER A 351 -9.38 2.06 12.07
CA SER A 351 -10.42 3.09 12.25
C SER A 351 -9.86 4.39 12.86
N LEU A 352 -10.41 5.54 12.45
CA LEU A 352 -10.14 6.85 13.07
C LEU A 352 -10.33 6.78 14.59
N GLY A 353 -9.31 7.22 15.34
CA GLY A 353 -9.32 7.30 16.81
C GLY A 353 -8.91 6.02 17.57
N LYS A 354 -8.53 4.93 16.88
CA LYS A 354 -8.00 3.72 17.54
C LYS A 354 -6.47 3.69 17.58
N THR A 355 -5.90 3.33 18.73
CA THR A 355 -4.47 3.10 18.93
C THR A 355 -4.02 1.87 18.14
N SER A 356 -2.94 2.00 17.37
CA SER A 356 -2.28 0.87 16.73
C SER A 356 -1.39 0.14 17.74
N LYS A 357 -1.71 -1.12 18.04
CA LYS A 357 -0.92 -1.96 18.95
C LYS A 357 0.05 -2.84 18.17
N GLY A 358 1.28 -2.94 18.65
CA GLY A 358 2.25 -3.89 18.12
C GLY A 358 3.31 -4.36 19.11
N TYR A 359 3.81 -5.56 18.86
CA TYR A 359 4.85 -6.22 19.65
C TYR A 359 6.07 -6.49 18.78
N ILE A 360 7.28 -6.17 19.28
CA ILE A 360 8.53 -6.66 18.70
C ILE A 360 9.01 -7.80 19.59
N ILE A 361 9.04 -9.02 19.04
CA ILE A 361 9.57 -10.19 19.72
C ILE A 361 11.02 -10.36 19.28
N SER A 362 11.97 -9.89 20.09
CA SER A 362 13.39 -9.94 19.77
C SER A 362 14.02 -11.29 20.10
N TYR A 363 15.11 -11.61 19.42
CA TYR A 363 15.99 -12.73 19.77
C TYR A 363 17.40 -12.25 20.18
N ASP A 364 17.68 -10.95 20.08
CA ASP A 364 18.94 -10.27 20.40
C ASP A 364 18.71 -8.87 20.98
#